data_AF-A0A0S9EEB4-F1
#
_entry.id   AF-A0A0S9EEB4-F1
#
_cell.length_a   1.000
_cell.length_b   1.000
_cell.length_c   1.000
_cell.angle_alpha   90.00
_cell.angle_beta   90.00
_cell.angle_gamma   90.00
#
_symmetry.space_group_name_H-M   'P 1'
#
loop_
_entity.id
_entity.type
_entity.pdbx_description
1 polymer ?
#
loop_
_entity_poly.entity_id
_entity_poly.type
_entity_poly.pdbx_seq_one_letter_code
_entity_poly.pdbx_strand_id
1 'polypeptide(L)'
;MGGGLELEPKWIQRLQGIAADDPERKRKAFRIFLESVLERELGSAFQSDIQFGQVIEQVLQQIESDPELNQNSLQAGEILLRQAT
;
A
#
# COMPACT_ATOMS: atom_id res chain seq x y z
N MET A 1 20.35 11.15 1.43
CA MET A 1 20.24 10.02 0.47
C MET A 1 18.77 9.71 0.34
N GLY A 2 18.16 10.04 -0.81
CA GLY A 2 16.77 9.65 -1.06
C GLY A 2 16.75 8.15 -1.29
N GLY A 3 16.47 7.38 -0.24
CA GLY A 3 16.24 5.95 -0.38
C GLY A 3 15.05 5.78 -1.32
N GLY A 4 15.31 5.24 -2.51
CA GLY A 4 14.22 4.67 -3.31
C GLY A 4 13.45 3.75 -2.39
N LEU A 5 12.12 3.77 -2.48
CA LEU A 5 11.24 2.93 -1.66
C LEU A 5 11.46 1.46 -2.05
N GLU A 6 12.57 0.89 -1.63
CA GLU A 6 12.88 -0.52 -1.78
C GLU A 6 12.02 -1.26 -0.76
N LEU A 7 10.97 -1.90 -1.25
CA LEU A 7 10.08 -2.68 -0.43
C LEU A 7 10.83 -3.89 0.13
N GLU A 8 10.74 -4.11 1.43
CA GLU A 8 11.27 -5.34 2.02
C GLU A 8 10.64 -6.58 1.36
N PRO A 9 11.36 -7.72 1.28
CA PRO A 9 10.88 -8.92 0.57
C PRO A 9 9.48 -9.39 0.97
N LYS A 10 9.11 -9.23 2.25
CA LYS A 10 7.77 -9.58 2.77
C LYS A 10 6.65 -8.79 2.09
N TRP A 11 6.89 -7.55 1.72
CA TRP A 11 5.93 -6.68 1.06
C TRP A 11 5.78 -7.02 -0.43
N ILE A 12 6.89 -7.38 -1.08
CA ILE A 12 6.89 -7.89 -2.45
C ILE A 12 6.08 -9.18 -2.53
N GLN A 13 6.27 -10.11 -1.59
CA GLN A 13 5.47 -11.34 -1.52
C GLN A 13 3.97 -11.06 -1.37
N ARG A 14 3.58 -10.07 -0.55
CA ARG A 14 2.17 -9.67 -0.41
C ARG A 14 1.61 -9.05 -1.69
N LEU A 15 2.39 -8.26 -2.43
CA LEU A 15 1.99 -7.71 -3.74
C LEU A 15 1.78 -8.81 -4.78
N GLN A 16 2.69 -9.80 -4.82
CA GLN A 16 2.59 -10.97 -5.71
C GLN A 16 1.37 -11.84 -5.40
N GLY A 17 0.92 -11.85 -4.15
CA GLY A 17 -0.28 -12.57 -3.71
C GLY A 17 -1.61 -11.96 -4.15
N ILE A 18 -1.63 -10.76 -4.73
CA ILE A 18 -2.88 -10.15 -5.22
C ILE A 18 -3.27 -10.81 -6.55
N ALA A 19 -4.48 -11.36 -6.60
CA ALA A 19 -5.03 -12.01 -7.79
C ALA A 19 -4.98 -11.10 -9.02
N ALA A 20 -4.66 -11.68 -10.17
CA ALA A 20 -4.40 -10.89 -11.37
C ALA A 20 -5.62 -10.17 -11.93
N ASP A 21 -6.80 -10.75 -11.69
CA ASP A 21 -8.14 -10.33 -12.10
C ASP A 21 -8.91 -9.59 -11.00
N ASP A 22 -8.27 -9.30 -9.86
CA ASP A 22 -8.89 -8.56 -8.76
C ASP A 22 -9.29 -7.14 -9.22
N PRO A 23 -10.58 -6.76 -9.15
CA PRO A 23 -11.02 -5.43 -9.59
C PRO A 23 -10.41 -4.31 -8.75
N GLU A 24 -9.99 -4.59 -7.52
CA GLU A 24 -9.33 -3.65 -6.61
C GLU A 24 -7.81 -3.80 -6.60
N ARG A 25 -7.21 -4.51 -7.55
CA ARG A 25 -5.78 -4.87 -7.54
C ARG A 25 -4.86 -3.68 -7.28
N LYS A 26 -5.10 -2.55 -7.96
CA LYS A 26 -4.31 -1.31 -7.82
C LYS A 26 -4.47 -0.69 -6.43
N ARG A 27 -5.70 -0.64 -5.93
CA ARG A 27 -6.04 -0.14 -4.59
C ARG A 27 -5.35 -0.97 -3.51
N LYS A 28 -5.41 -2.31 -3.62
CA LYS A 28 -4.76 -3.25 -2.70
C LYS A 28 -3.23 -3.12 -2.73
N ALA A 29 -2.64 -2.93 -3.92
CA ALA A 29 -1.21 -2.69 -4.04
C ALA A 29 -0.78 -1.39 -3.34
N PHE A 30 -1.53 -0.30 -3.54
CA PHE A 30 -1.27 0.97 -2.86
C PHE A 30 -1.47 0.87 -1.33
N ARG A 31 -2.49 0.14 -0.89
CA ARG A 31 -2.69 -0.17 0.53
C ARG A 31 -1.49 -0.88 1.14
N ILE A 32 -0.96 -1.92 0.48
CA ILE A 32 0.24 -2.64 0.95
C ILE A 32 1.44 -1.70 1.07
N PHE A 33 1.59 -0.77 0.13
CA PHE A 33 2.61 0.26 0.21
C PHE A 33 2.43 1.17 1.44
N LEU A 34 1.22 1.66 1.71
CA LEU A 34 0.95 2.44 2.92
C LEU A 34 1.25 1.64 4.20
N GLU A 35 0.86 0.37 4.25
CA GLU A 35 1.19 -0.51 5.37
C GLU A 35 2.71 -0.63 5.56
N SER A 36 3.49 -0.71 4.48
CA SER A 36 4.96 -0.76 4.53
C SER A 36 5.60 0.53 5.02
N VAL A 37 5.08 1.68 4.59
CA VAL A 37 5.57 2.99 5.03
C VAL A 37 5.25 3.19 6.50
N LEU A 38 4.01 2.92 6.92
CA LEU A 38 3.64 3.08 8.33
C LEU A 38 4.40 2.11 9.24
N GLU A 39 4.66 0.87 8.82
CA GLU A 39 5.51 -0.03 9.60
C GLU A 39 6.92 0.53 9.77
N ARG A 40 7.51 1.09 8.71
CA ARG A 40 8.85 1.66 8.77
C ARG A 40 8.92 2.88 9.68
N GLU A 41 7.92 3.76 9.62
CA GLU A 41 7.92 5.02 10.37
C GLU A 41 7.46 4.85 11.83
N LEU A 42 6.52 3.95 12.09
CA LEU A 42 5.91 3.77 13.43
C LEU A 42 6.40 2.51 14.15
N GLY A 43 7.13 1.64 13.45
CA GLY A 43 7.64 0.37 13.96
C GLY A 43 6.66 -0.79 13.82
N SER A 44 7.22 -2.00 13.85
CA SER A 44 6.48 -3.26 13.68
C SER A 44 5.49 -3.58 14.80
N ALA A 45 5.66 -2.98 15.98
CA ALA A 45 4.72 -3.15 17.10
C ALA A 45 3.31 -2.64 16.74
N PHE A 46 3.19 -1.70 15.81
CA PHE A 46 1.92 -1.13 15.39
C PHE A 46 1.09 -2.08 14.51
N GLN A 47 1.71 -3.03 13.80
CA GLN A 47 0.99 -3.97 12.93
C GLN A 47 0.13 -4.99 13.69
N SER A 48 0.51 -5.31 14.92
CA SER A 48 -0.22 -6.28 15.75
C SER A 48 -1.49 -5.68 16.38
N ASP A 49 -1.72 -4.37 16.23
CA ASP A 49 -2.90 -3.68 16.75
C ASP A 49 -4.06 -3.80 15.75
N ILE A 50 -5.24 -4.19 16.26
CA ILE A 50 -6.50 -4.27 15.51
C ILE A 50 -6.84 -2.90 14.86
N GLN A 51 -6.38 -1.81 15.48
CA GLN A 51 -6.59 -0.44 14.99
C GLN A 51 -5.75 -0.11 13.75
N PHE A 52 -4.66 -0.83 13.48
CA PHE A 52 -3.78 -0.53 12.34
C PHE A 52 -4.51 -0.56 11.01
N GLY A 53 -5.26 -1.65 10.78
CA GLY A 53 -6.07 -1.79 9.56
C GLY A 53 -7.14 -0.71 9.43
N GLN A 54 -7.71 -0.25 10.55
CA GLN A 54 -8.72 0.82 10.54
C GLN A 54 -8.10 2.17 10.18
N VAL A 55 -6.93 2.50 10.71
CA VAL A 55 -6.21 3.73 10.36
C VAL A 55 -5.84 3.74 8.88
N ILE A 56 -5.33 2.63 8.36
CA ILE A 56 -5.04 2.48 6.93
C ILE A 56 -6.29 2.71 6.09
N GLU A 57 -7.43 2.11 6.47
CA GLU A 57 -8.67 2.27 5.74
C GLU A 57 -9.18 3.72 5.77
N GLN A 58 -9.08 4.41 6.91
CA GLN A 58 -9.45 5.82 7.01
C GLN A 58 -8.58 6.71 6.11
N VAL A 59 -7.27 6.46 6.06
CA VAL A 59 -6.36 7.21 5.17
C VAL A 59 -6.72 6.94 3.71
N LEU A 60 -6.97 5.70 3.33
CA LEU A 60 -7.40 5.34 1.98
C LEU A 60 -8.72 6.02 1.61
N GLN A 61 -9.72 6.00 2.49
CA GLN A 61 -11.00 6.69 2.26
C GLN A 61 -10.81 8.19 2.08
N GLN A 62 -9.92 8.82 2.86
CA GLN A 62 -9.63 10.24 2.71
C GLN A 62 -8.95 10.54 1.37
N ILE A 63 -8.03 9.69 0.91
CA ILE A 63 -7.38 9.80 -0.41
C ILE A 63 -8.41 9.59 -1.52
N GLU A 64 -9.29 8.59 -1.39
CA GLU A 64 -10.32 8.24 -2.37
C GLU A 64 -11.39 9.33 -2.51
N SER A 65 -11.63 10.10 -1.43
CA SER A 65 -12.59 11.21 -1.44
C SER A 65 -12.16 12.39 -2.30
N ASP A 66 -10.86 12.52 -2.58
CA ASP A 66 -10.31 13.51 -3.50
C ASP A 66 -10.02 12.85 -4.86
N PRO A 67 -10.64 13.30 -5.96
CA PRO A 67 -10.48 12.65 -7.27
C PRO A 67 -9.04 12.65 -7.80
N GLU A 68 -8.26 13.69 -7.52
CA GLU A 68 -6.88 13.80 -8.00
C GLU A 68 -5.97 12.87 -7.19
N LEU A 69 -6.10 12.88 -5.86
CA LEU A 69 -5.36 11.96 -4.99
C LEU A 69 -5.72 10.51 -5.28
N ASN A 70 -6.99 10.21 -5.52
CA ASN A 70 -7.44 8.87 -5.89
C ASN A 70 -6.76 8.40 -7.18
N GLN A 71 -6.79 9.19 -8.24
CA GLN A 71 -6.13 8.84 -9.51
C GLN A 71 -4.62 8.61 -9.31
N ASN A 72 -3.94 9.48 -8.58
CA ASN A 72 -2.51 9.36 -8.30
C ASN A 72 -2.20 8.10 -7.48
N SER A 73 -3.04 7.75 -6.51
CA SER A 73 -2.89 6.53 -5.70
C SER A 73 -3.05 5.26 -6.53
N LEU A 74 -4.01 5.23 -7.47
CA LEU A 74 -4.22 4.10 -8.37
C LEU A 74 -3.05 3.93 -9.35
N GLN A 75 -2.48 5.03 -9.84
CA GLN A 75 -1.28 5.01 -10.66
C GLN A 75 -0.07 4.46 -9.88
N ALA A 76 0.11 4.90 -8.64
CA ALA A 76 1.14 4.36 -7.75
C ALA A 76 0.95 2.85 -7.52
N GLY A 77 -0.28 2.41 -7.25
CA GLY A 77 -0.65 1.00 -7.14
C GLY A 77 -0.27 0.18 -8.38
N GLU A 78 -0.49 0.72 -9.58
CA GLU A 78 -0.08 0.08 -10.82
C GLU A 78 1.44 -0.03 -10.98
N ILE A 79 2.19 1.00 -10.61
CA ILE A 79 3.66 0.97 -10.62
C ILE A 79 4.19 -0.11 -9.69
N LEU A 80 3.63 -0.21 -8.48
CA LEU A 80 4.02 -1.21 -7.47
C LEU A 80 3.80 -2.64 -7.98
N LEU A 81 2.67 -2.90 -8.65
CA LEU A 81 2.40 -4.21 -9.24
C LEU A 81 3.43 -4.60 -10.29
N ARG A 82 3.85 -3.65 -11.15
CA ARG A 82 4.87 -3.91 -12.19
C ARG A 82 6.25 -4.17 -11.59
N GLN A 83 6.58 -3.54 -10.46
CA GLN A 83 7.86 -3.73 -9.77
C GLN A 83 7.93 -5.05 -9.00
N ALA A 84 6.79 -5.59 -8.59
CA ALA A 84 6.71 -6.86 -7.87
C ALA A 84 6.68 -8.09 -8.81
N THR A 85 6.75 -7.90 -10.13
CA THR A 85 6.67 -8.97 -11.14
C THR A 85 8.04 -9.54 -11.48
#